data_AF-A0A8D8UII1-F1
#
_entry.id   AF-A0A8D8UII1-F1
#
_cell.length_a   1.000
_cell.length_b   1.000
_cell.length_c   1.000
_cell.angle_alpha   90.00
_cell.angle_beta   90.00
_cell.angle_gamma   90.00
#
_symmetry.space_group_name_H-M   'P 1'
#
loop_
_entity.id
_entity.type
_entity.pdbx_description
1 polymer ?
#
loop_
_entity_poly.entity_id
_entity_poly.type
_entity_poly.pdbx_seq_one_letter_code
_entity_poly.pdbx_strand_id
1 'polypeptide(L)'
;MATIYKFSILFCVGLIFTLANGEPLRVKRQNEDGGGANEGEEPSVEQLCEGRPGDEYFRLTIEGDCRDVVRCTRSVLKQISCPSGLAFDIEKQTCDWKAKVTNCDQLEKPRKILPILKTDEPVCPEGKLSCGNGECLDKSLFCDDKPDCKDESDENACSVDSDPNRAPDCDPTQCALPDCFCSADGTRIPGAIEPNQVPQMITITFNGAVNVDNSDLYDEIFNGNRQNPNGCQIKGTFFVSHKYTNYASVQELHRKGHEISVFSLTHKDDPKYWSGGSYDDWLAEMAGGRLILERFANISDGSVIGVRAPYLRVGGNKQFSMMTDQFFVYDASITASLGRVPIWPYTLYFKMPHKCNGNAHNCPSKSHPTWEMVMNELDRRDDPTFDESLPGCHMVDSCSNIQTGEQFGRLLRHNFNRHFSTNRAPLGLHFHASWLKSKKEFKDELIKFIEEMLDRNDVYFVTMLQVIQWMQNPTELTSLRDFQEWKEKCDVKGQPYCSLPNACPLTTRELPGETIRLFTCMECPNNYPWNLDPTGDGFSAKRK
;
A
#
# COMPACT_ATOMS: atom_id res chain seq x y z
N MET A 1 -2.64 69.26 -14.02
CA MET A 1 -2.92 68.87 -15.42
C MET A 1 -4.09 67.91 -15.36
N ALA A 2 -5.32 68.42 -15.47
CA ALA A 2 -6.11 68.47 -16.71
C ALA A 2 -6.69 67.06 -17.01
N THR A 3 -8.00 66.80 -17.17
CA THR A 3 -9.12 67.69 -17.54
C THR A 3 -10.49 66.95 -17.51
N ILE A 4 -11.59 67.74 -17.40
CA ILE A 4 -12.93 67.62 -18.08
C ILE A 4 -13.95 66.57 -17.56
N TYR A 5 -15.28 66.78 -17.37
CA TYR A 5 -16.25 67.91 -17.41
C TYR A 5 -17.48 67.57 -16.52
N LYS A 6 -18.18 68.61 -16.03
CA LYS A 6 -19.49 68.56 -15.35
C LYS A 6 -20.64 68.52 -16.36
N PHE A 7 -21.76 67.87 -16.02
CA PHE A 7 -23.12 68.43 -16.16
C PHE A 7 -24.15 67.67 -15.30
N SER A 8 -24.95 68.44 -14.55
CA SER A 8 -26.11 68.02 -13.75
C SER A 8 -27.36 67.81 -14.61
N ILE A 9 -28.35 67.05 -14.11
CA ILE A 9 -29.73 67.52 -13.85
C ILE A 9 -30.54 66.46 -13.09
N LEU A 10 -31.23 66.95 -12.05
CA LEU A 10 -32.23 66.35 -11.17
C LEU A 10 -33.52 65.96 -11.93
N PHE A 11 -34.21 64.89 -11.53
CA PHE A 11 -35.66 64.95 -11.26
C PHE A 11 -36.13 63.79 -10.37
N CYS A 12 -36.95 64.14 -9.37
CA CYS A 12 -37.59 63.30 -8.37
C CYS A 12 -38.63 62.32 -8.94
N VAL A 13 -38.95 61.23 -8.23
CA VAL A 13 -40.22 60.98 -7.49
C VAL A 13 -40.11 59.61 -6.80
N GLY A 14 -40.56 59.53 -5.53
CA GLY A 14 -40.52 58.32 -4.70
C GLY A 14 -41.88 57.62 -4.48
N LEU A 15 -41.78 56.57 -3.65
CA LEU A 15 -42.83 55.76 -2.97
C LEU A 15 -43.62 54.80 -3.88
N ILE A 16 -43.82 53.50 -3.58
CA ILE A 16 -44.33 52.86 -2.34
C ILE A 16 -43.85 51.38 -2.19
N PHE A 17 -43.77 50.95 -0.93
CA PHE A 17 -43.53 49.63 -0.31
C PHE A 17 -44.20 48.38 -0.93
N THR A 18 -43.56 47.19 -0.82
CA THR A 18 -43.92 46.10 0.13
C THR A 18 -43.01 44.86 0.00
N LEU A 19 -42.73 44.22 1.14
CA LEU A 19 -41.94 43.00 1.33
C LEU A 19 -42.74 41.74 0.94
N ALA A 20 -42.08 40.75 0.33
CA ALA A 20 -42.63 39.40 0.16
C ALA A 20 -41.62 38.34 0.66
N ASN A 21 -42.00 37.63 1.71
CA ASN A 21 -41.37 36.38 2.19
C ASN A 21 -41.68 35.25 1.20
N GLY A 22 -40.67 34.48 0.80
CA GLY A 22 -40.82 33.24 0.04
C GLY A 22 -40.82 32.01 0.96
N GLU A 23 -41.89 31.22 0.91
CA GLU A 23 -41.97 29.85 1.43
C GLU A 23 -41.96 28.83 0.26
N PRO A 24 -41.52 27.57 0.49
CA PRO A 24 -41.18 26.61 -0.55
C PRO A 24 -42.39 25.87 -1.14
N LEU A 25 -42.37 25.67 -2.46
CA LEU A 25 -43.38 24.92 -3.22
C LEU A 25 -43.28 23.41 -2.96
N ARG A 26 -44.34 22.88 -2.34
CA ARG A 26 -44.66 21.46 -2.17
C ARG A 26 -45.55 21.01 -3.33
N VAL A 27 -45.07 20.13 -4.21
CA VAL A 27 -45.88 19.60 -5.32
C VAL A 27 -46.62 18.33 -4.85
N LYS A 28 -47.95 18.35 -5.03
CA LYS A 28 -48.89 17.26 -4.69
C LYS A 28 -49.10 16.32 -5.89
N ARG A 29 -49.35 15.06 -5.54
CA ARG A 29 -49.78 13.90 -6.34
C ARG A 29 -51.20 14.12 -6.90
N GLN A 30 -51.45 13.72 -8.14
CA GLN A 30 -52.80 13.46 -8.68
C GLN A 30 -52.82 12.08 -9.33
N ASN A 31 -53.77 11.25 -8.86
CA ASN A 31 -54.25 10.05 -9.56
C ASN A 31 -55.50 10.46 -10.35
N GLU A 32 -55.59 10.07 -11.63
CA GLU A 32 -56.87 9.86 -12.32
C GLU A 32 -56.74 8.63 -13.22
N ASP A 33 -57.71 7.71 -13.08
CA ASP A 33 -57.88 6.49 -13.87
C ASP A 33 -58.31 6.78 -15.31
N GLY A 34 -57.72 6.09 -16.27
CA GLY A 34 -58.16 6.04 -17.67
C GLY A 34 -57.29 5.08 -18.48
N GLY A 35 -57.77 3.85 -18.69
CA GLY A 35 -56.99 2.76 -19.31
C GLY A 35 -56.62 2.97 -20.78
N GLY A 36 -55.40 2.53 -21.13
CA GLY A 36 -54.93 2.41 -22.51
C GLY A 36 -53.42 2.14 -22.63
N ALA A 37 -53.04 0.86 -22.62
CA ALA A 37 -51.85 0.23 -23.23
C ALA A 37 -50.43 0.80 -23.02
N ASN A 38 -49.62 0.05 -22.27
CA ASN A 38 -48.15 -0.17 -22.36
C ASN A 38 -47.24 0.99 -22.79
N GLU A 39 -46.78 1.77 -21.81
CA GLU A 39 -45.44 2.37 -21.79
C GLU A 39 -44.82 2.12 -20.40
N GLY A 40 -43.52 1.77 -20.37
CA GLY A 40 -42.88 0.99 -19.31
C GLY A 40 -43.07 1.48 -17.88
N GLU A 41 -43.44 0.55 -16.99
CA GLU A 41 -43.43 0.76 -15.53
C GLU A 41 -42.02 1.17 -15.08
N GLU A 42 -41.88 2.37 -14.50
CA GLU A 42 -40.67 2.70 -13.74
C GLU A 42 -40.53 1.69 -12.59
N PRO A 43 -39.38 1.01 -12.46
CA PRO A 43 -39.21 -0.03 -11.46
C PRO A 43 -39.40 0.55 -10.05
N SER A 44 -40.17 -0.17 -9.21
CA SER A 44 -40.45 0.25 -7.84
C SER A 44 -39.16 0.35 -7.00
N VAL A 45 -39.18 1.17 -5.95
CA VAL A 45 -38.03 1.30 -5.04
C VAL A 45 -37.67 -0.04 -4.40
N GLU A 46 -38.66 -0.88 -4.08
CA GLU A 46 -38.41 -2.23 -3.58
C GLU A 46 -37.63 -3.10 -4.58
N GLN A 47 -38.03 -3.08 -5.86
CA GLN A 47 -37.34 -3.82 -6.94
C GLN A 47 -35.93 -3.30 -7.21
N LEU A 48 -35.76 -1.97 -7.24
CA LEU A 48 -34.44 -1.35 -7.44
C LEU A 48 -33.48 -1.66 -6.30
N CYS A 49 -34.00 -1.88 -5.09
CA CYS A 49 -33.19 -2.15 -3.90
C CYS A 49 -33.02 -3.63 -3.55
N GLU A 50 -33.66 -4.53 -4.27
CA GLU A 50 -33.57 -5.96 -4.01
C GLU A 50 -32.13 -6.48 -4.21
N GLY A 51 -31.58 -7.09 -3.16
CA GLY A 51 -30.21 -7.62 -3.15
C GLY A 51 -29.10 -6.56 -3.13
N ARG A 52 -29.41 -5.27 -2.92
CA ARG A 52 -28.40 -4.20 -2.79
C ARG A 52 -28.07 -3.89 -1.32
N PRO A 53 -26.79 -3.86 -0.93
CA PRO A 53 -26.38 -3.32 0.36
C PRO A 53 -26.64 -1.80 0.42
N GLY A 54 -26.91 -1.28 1.62
CA GLY A 54 -27.40 0.10 1.82
C GLY A 54 -26.36 1.21 1.59
N ASP A 55 -25.11 0.83 1.39
CA ASP A 55 -23.97 1.71 1.10
C ASP A 55 -23.57 1.71 -0.38
N GLU A 56 -24.19 0.88 -1.21
CA GLU A 56 -23.93 0.83 -2.66
C GLU A 56 -24.70 1.90 -3.44
N TYR A 57 -23.96 2.63 -4.27
CA TYR A 57 -24.46 3.59 -5.24
C TYR A 57 -24.56 2.98 -6.64
N PHE A 58 -25.66 3.27 -7.32
CA PHE A 58 -25.94 2.88 -8.69
C PHE A 58 -26.62 4.03 -9.44
N ARG A 59 -26.64 3.96 -10.77
CA ARG A 59 -27.31 4.94 -11.63
C ARG A 59 -28.70 4.44 -12.02
N LEU A 60 -29.64 5.37 -12.16
CA LEU A 60 -30.95 5.08 -12.73
C LEU A 60 -30.95 5.15 -14.26
N THR A 61 -29.99 5.89 -14.83
CA THR A 61 -29.83 6.06 -16.28
C THR A 61 -28.35 6.20 -16.64
N ILE A 62 -27.99 5.76 -17.85
CA ILE A 62 -26.67 5.98 -18.47
C ILE A 62 -26.63 7.27 -19.28
N GLU A 63 -27.76 7.95 -19.42
CA GLU A 63 -27.87 9.19 -20.18
C GLU A 63 -27.46 10.39 -19.31
N GLY A 64 -26.57 11.24 -19.85
CA GLY A 64 -26.13 12.48 -19.21
C GLY A 64 -24.67 12.49 -18.78
N ASP A 65 -24.36 13.31 -17.78
CA ASP A 65 -22.97 13.64 -17.40
C ASP A 65 -22.35 12.66 -16.40
N CYS A 66 -23.00 11.53 -16.10
CA CYS A 66 -22.51 10.51 -15.16
C CYS A 66 -22.38 10.92 -13.70
N ARG A 67 -22.98 12.05 -13.34
CA ARG A 67 -22.77 12.69 -12.03
C ARG A 67 -23.72 12.17 -10.97
N ASP A 68 -24.92 11.76 -11.40
CA ASP A 68 -26.02 11.45 -10.52
C ASP A 68 -26.08 9.95 -10.25
N VAL A 69 -26.10 9.61 -8.95
CA VAL A 69 -26.25 8.24 -8.46
C VAL A 69 -27.25 8.21 -7.32
N VAL A 70 -27.81 7.03 -7.07
CA VAL A 70 -28.73 6.75 -5.98
C VAL A 70 -28.21 5.59 -5.14
N ARG A 71 -28.58 5.56 -3.86
CA ARG A 71 -28.38 4.40 -3.00
C ARG A 71 -29.67 4.02 -2.28
N CYS A 72 -29.73 2.77 -1.86
CA CYS A 72 -30.86 2.24 -1.12
C CYS A 72 -30.78 2.59 0.37
N THR A 73 -31.87 3.11 0.92
CA THR A 73 -32.07 3.25 2.37
C THR A 73 -33.32 2.47 2.78
N ARG A 74 -33.57 2.30 4.09
CA ARG A 74 -34.63 1.41 4.64
C ARG A 74 -36.04 1.60 4.05
N SER A 75 -36.31 2.70 3.34
CA SER A 75 -37.60 2.94 2.69
C SER A 75 -37.60 3.99 1.56
N VAL A 76 -36.44 4.52 1.14
CA VAL A 76 -36.35 5.51 0.03
C VAL A 76 -35.01 5.41 -0.71
N LEU A 77 -35.00 5.81 -1.98
CA LEU A 77 -33.76 6.07 -2.73
C LEU A 77 -33.18 7.43 -2.32
N LYS A 78 -31.89 7.46 -1.99
CA LYS A 78 -31.17 8.70 -1.73
C LYS A 78 -30.28 9.04 -2.92
N GLN A 79 -30.63 10.11 -3.64
CA GLN A 79 -29.82 10.64 -4.73
C GLN A 79 -28.65 11.49 -4.21
N ILE A 80 -27.49 11.33 -4.84
CA ILE A 80 -26.28 12.13 -4.65
C ILE A 80 -25.75 12.50 -6.03
N SER A 81 -25.26 13.74 -6.17
CA SER A 81 -24.63 14.23 -7.40
C SER A 81 -23.19 14.63 -7.12
N CYS A 82 -22.27 14.21 -7.98
CA CYS A 82 -20.87 14.61 -7.89
C CYS A 82 -20.69 16.13 -8.10
N PRO A 83 -19.74 16.78 -7.41
CA PRO A 83 -19.37 18.18 -7.67
C PRO A 83 -19.04 18.46 -9.14
N SER A 84 -19.19 19.72 -9.56
CA SER A 84 -18.96 20.12 -10.95
C SER A 84 -17.54 19.78 -11.43
N GLY A 85 -17.43 19.13 -12.59
CA GLY A 85 -16.16 18.67 -13.16
C GLY A 85 -15.75 17.24 -12.80
N LEU A 86 -16.48 16.60 -11.87
CA LEU A 86 -16.31 15.20 -11.50
C LEU A 86 -17.44 14.35 -12.08
N ALA A 87 -17.17 13.08 -12.30
CA ALA A 87 -18.14 12.04 -12.65
C ALA A 87 -18.07 10.92 -11.61
N PHE A 88 -19.18 10.22 -11.37
CA PHE A 88 -19.17 9.10 -10.44
C PHE A 88 -18.53 7.88 -11.11
N ASP A 89 -17.66 7.15 -10.42
CA ASP A 89 -17.08 5.88 -10.88
C ASP A 89 -17.81 4.73 -10.17
N ILE A 90 -18.59 3.92 -10.91
CA ILE A 90 -19.40 2.83 -10.35
C ILE A 90 -18.55 1.72 -9.72
N GLU A 91 -17.35 1.46 -10.25
CA GLU A 91 -16.48 0.45 -9.68
C GLU A 91 -15.86 0.92 -8.36
N LYS A 92 -15.38 2.18 -8.33
CA LYS A 92 -14.73 2.76 -7.14
C LYS A 92 -15.73 3.22 -6.07
N GLN A 93 -17.01 3.40 -6.45
CA GLN A 93 -18.06 3.96 -5.60
C GLN A 93 -17.72 5.38 -5.09
N THR A 94 -17.02 6.17 -5.90
CA THR A 94 -16.57 7.55 -5.58
C THR A 94 -16.62 8.48 -6.79
N CYS A 95 -16.68 9.79 -6.55
CA CYS A 95 -16.52 10.81 -7.61
C CYS A 95 -15.04 10.97 -8.00
N ASP A 96 -14.73 10.87 -9.29
CA ASP A 96 -13.39 11.07 -9.87
C ASP A 96 -13.46 12.07 -11.04
N TRP A 97 -12.32 12.52 -11.53
CA TRP A 97 -12.25 13.44 -12.68
C TRP A 97 -12.87 12.79 -13.91
N LYS A 98 -13.71 13.52 -14.65
CA LYS A 98 -14.46 13.00 -15.81
C LYS A 98 -13.57 12.26 -16.84
N ALA A 99 -12.34 12.72 -17.03
CA ALA A 99 -11.37 12.08 -17.94
C ALA A 99 -10.88 10.69 -17.48
N LYS A 100 -11.01 10.35 -16.20
CA LYS A 100 -10.60 9.07 -15.59
C LYS A 100 -11.74 8.08 -15.41
N VAL A 101 -12.99 8.51 -15.58
CA VAL A 101 -14.18 7.67 -15.43
C VAL A 101 -14.52 7.03 -16.77
N THR A 102 -14.27 5.73 -16.90
CA THR A 102 -14.48 4.97 -18.14
C THR A 102 -15.72 4.09 -18.13
N ASN A 103 -16.45 4.01 -17.01
CA ASN A 103 -17.60 3.12 -16.78
C ASN A 103 -18.92 3.90 -16.73
N CYS A 104 -19.05 4.95 -17.54
CA CYS A 104 -20.23 5.79 -17.52
C CYS A 104 -21.48 5.16 -18.17
N ASP A 105 -21.21 4.23 -19.06
CA ASP A 105 -22.14 3.36 -19.77
C ASP A 105 -22.74 2.25 -18.90
N GLN A 106 -22.36 2.15 -17.61
CA GLN A 106 -22.85 1.13 -16.69
C GLN A 106 -23.89 1.72 -15.74
N LEU A 107 -24.94 0.96 -15.42
CA LEU A 107 -25.94 1.36 -14.41
C LEU A 107 -25.55 0.95 -13.00
N GLU A 108 -24.91 -0.20 -12.87
CA GLU A 108 -24.57 -0.79 -11.58
C GLU A 108 -23.31 -1.63 -11.69
N LYS A 109 -22.77 -2.04 -10.54
CA LYS A 109 -21.67 -2.99 -10.50
C LYS A 109 -22.19 -4.36 -10.97
N PRO A 110 -21.47 -5.08 -11.87
CA PRO A 110 -21.88 -6.41 -12.31
C PRO A 110 -22.06 -7.35 -11.11
N ARG A 111 -23.25 -7.95 -10.97
CA ARG A 111 -23.53 -8.93 -9.92
C ARG A 111 -22.91 -10.27 -10.31
N LYS A 112 -21.93 -10.70 -9.53
CA LYS A 112 -21.29 -12.00 -9.65
C LYS A 112 -22.12 -13.06 -8.94
N ILE A 113 -22.33 -14.20 -9.58
CA ILE A 113 -23.00 -15.35 -8.96
C ILE A 113 -22.05 -15.91 -7.89
N LEU A 114 -22.54 -16.07 -6.67
CA LEU A 114 -21.74 -16.57 -5.55
C LEU A 114 -21.93 -18.07 -5.36
N PRO A 115 -20.90 -18.78 -4.88
CA PRO A 115 -21.01 -20.19 -4.58
C PRO A 115 -21.82 -20.41 -3.28
N ILE A 116 -22.45 -21.57 -3.18
CA ILE A 116 -23.32 -21.92 -2.04
C ILE A 116 -22.44 -22.58 -0.96
N LEU A 117 -21.75 -21.74 -0.18
CA LEU A 117 -20.77 -22.20 0.82
C LEU A 117 -21.33 -22.35 2.24
N LYS A 118 -22.46 -21.70 2.55
CA LYS A 118 -23.09 -21.71 3.89
C LYS A 118 -24.51 -22.26 3.78
N THR A 119 -24.70 -23.50 4.23
CA THR A 119 -26.00 -24.18 4.24
C THR A 119 -26.20 -24.92 5.55
N ASP A 120 -27.46 -25.03 5.99
CA ASP A 120 -27.80 -25.75 7.22
C ASP A 120 -27.53 -27.26 7.10
N GLU A 121 -27.64 -27.80 5.88
CA GLU A 121 -27.26 -29.17 5.53
C GLU A 121 -26.24 -29.15 4.38
N PRO A 122 -25.23 -30.04 4.38
CA PRO A 122 -24.20 -30.09 3.35
C PRO A 122 -24.79 -30.50 1.99
N VAL A 123 -24.75 -29.59 1.02
CA VAL A 123 -25.25 -29.83 -0.35
C VAL A 123 -24.36 -30.82 -1.12
N CYS A 124 -23.06 -30.80 -0.84
CA CYS A 124 -22.05 -31.61 -1.52
C CYS A 124 -21.38 -32.61 -0.58
N PRO A 125 -20.82 -33.72 -1.11
CA PRO A 125 -20.00 -34.66 -0.33
C PRO A 125 -18.77 -34.01 0.32
N GLU A 126 -18.19 -34.67 1.33
CA GLU A 126 -16.96 -34.19 1.99
C GLU A 126 -15.83 -33.92 0.97
N GLY A 127 -15.15 -32.78 1.16
CA GLY A 127 -14.08 -32.33 0.25
C GLY A 127 -14.57 -31.56 -0.98
N LYS A 128 -15.88 -31.49 -1.22
CA LYS A 128 -16.48 -30.75 -2.35
C LYS A 128 -17.31 -29.54 -1.89
N LEU A 129 -17.41 -28.53 -2.74
CA LEU A 129 -18.17 -27.31 -2.52
C LEU A 129 -19.14 -27.07 -3.68
N SER A 130 -20.25 -26.38 -3.39
CA SER A 130 -21.31 -26.11 -4.36
C SER A 130 -21.06 -24.80 -5.10
N CYS A 131 -21.04 -24.87 -6.43
CA CYS A 131 -21.23 -23.73 -7.32
C CYS A 131 -22.60 -23.08 -7.07
N GLY A 132 -22.80 -21.86 -7.57
CA GLY A 132 -24.07 -21.12 -7.51
C GLY A 132 -25.22 -21.82 -8.23
N ASN A 133 -24.90 -22.59 -9.27
CA ASN A 133 -25.83 -23.43 -10.02
C ASN A 133 -26.14 -24.80 -9.35
N GLY A 134 -25.51 -25.12 -8.20
CA GLY A 134 -25.68 -26.38 -7.48
C GLY A 134 -24.73 -27.52 -7.89
N GLU A 135 -23.81 -27.30 -8.82
CA GLU A 135 -22.77 -28.27 -9.20
C GLU A 135 -21.72 -28.42 -8.10
N CYS A 136 -21.29 -29.66 -7.80
CA CYS A 136 -20.32 -29.94 -6.75
C CYS A 136 -18.92 -30.16 -7.33
N LEU A 137 -17.98 -29.27 -7.03
CA LEU A 137 -16.58 -29.34 -7.45
C LEU A 137 -15.65 -29.55 -6.25
N ASP A 138 -14.44 -30.03 -6.50
CA ASP A 138 -13.44 -30.21 -5.44
C ASP A 138 -13.05 -28.87 -4.83
N LYS A 139 -12.90 -28.82 -3.50
CA LYS A 139 -12.59 -27.58 -2.77
C LYS A 139 -11.37 -26.85 -3.31
N SER A 140 -10.36 -27.57 -3.81
CA SER A 140 -9.13 -26.98 -4.37
C SER A 140 -9.33 -26.18 -5.65
N LEU A 141 -10.43 -26.41 -6.38
CA LEU A 141 -10.78 -25.71 -7.62
C LEU A 141 -11.43 -24.35 -7.36
N PHE A 142 -11.78 -24.03 -6.10
CA PHE A 142 -12.32 -22.72 -5.77
C PHE A 142 -11.20 -21.71 -5.55
N CYS A 143 -11.33 -20.55 -6.19
CA CYS A 143 -10.38 -19.44 -6.12
C CYS A 143 -9.00 -19.80 -6.65
N ASP A 144 -8.94 -20.56 -7.74
CA ASP A 144 -7.70 -21.02 -8.38
C ASP A 144 -7.33 -20.22 -9.66
N ASP A 145 -8.05 -19.12 -9.90
CA ASP A 145 -7.97 -18.25 -11.08
C ASP A 145 -8.47 -18.89 -12.39
N LYS A 146 -9.17 -20.03 -12.32
CA LYS A 146 -9.79 -20.68 -13.48
C LYS A 146 -11.28 -20.91 -13.21
N PRO A 147 -12.17 -20.44 -14.09
CA PRO A 147 -13.58 -20.78 -13.97
C PRO A 147 -13.79 -22.27 -14.28
N ASP A 148 -14.06 -23.07 -13.25
CA ASP A 148 -14.43 -24.47 -13.34
C ASP A 148 -15.94 -24.67 -13.20
N CYS A 149 -16.62 -23.81 -12.43
CA CYS A 149 -18.08 -23.77 -12.43
C CYS A 149 -18.62 -23.22 -13.76
N LYS A 150 -19.71 -23.80 -14.28
CA LYS A 150 -20.38 -23.28 -15.50
C LYS A 150 -20.90 -21.85 -15.38
N ASP A 151 -21.14 -21.40 -14.15
CA ASP A 151 -21.59 -20.06 -13.80
C ASP A 151 -20.45 -19.18 -13.22
N GLU A 152 -19.21 -19.67 -13.27
CA GLU A 152 -17.99 -19.00 -12.79
C GLU A 152 -18.05 -18.60 -11.31
N SER A 153 -18.94 -19.22 -10.52
CA SER A 153 -19.20 -18.84 -9.14
C SER A 153 -18.08 -19.22 -8.16
N ASP A 154 -17.27 -20.21 -8.51
CA ASP A 154 -16.06 -20.63 -7.81
C ASP A 154 -15.05 -19.49 -7.63
N GLU A 155 -14.92 -18.61 -8.62
CA GLU A 155 -13.95 -17.49 -8.62
C GLU A 155 -14.51 -16.18 -8.05
N ASN A 156 -15.75 -16.21 -7.53
CA ASN A 156 -16.45 -15.00 -7.09
C ASN A 156 -16.45 -14.78 -5.57
N ALA A 157 -15.96 -15.75 -4.80
CA ALA A 157 -15.89 -15.69 -3.33
C ALA A 157 -14.45 -15.67 -2.78
N CYS A 158 -13.49 -15.05 -3.46
CA CYS A 158 -12.06 -15.16 -3.15
C CYS A 158 -11.48 -14.07 -2.22
N SER A 159 -12.34 -13.41 -1.43
CA SER A 159 -11.88 -12.43 -0.44
C SER A 159 -11.36 -13.10 0.85
N VAL A 160 -10.60 -12.37 1.66
CA VAL A 160 -10.07 -12.83 2.95
C VAL A 160 -11.14 -13.46 3.87
N ASP A 161 -12.38 -12.96 3.80
CA ASP A 161 -13.46 -13.44 4.66
C ASP A 161 -14.37 -14.50 4.00
N SER A 162 -14.36 -14.61 2.68
CA SER A 162 -15.27 -15.50 1.93
C SER A 162 -14.58 -16.70 1.29
N ASP A 163 -13.24 -16.66 1.14
CA ASP A 163 -12.48 -17.69 0.44
C ASP A 163 -12.61 -19.04 1.17
N PRO A 164 -13.10 -20.11 0.50
CA PRO A 164 -13.24 -21.42 1.12
C PRO A 164 -11.89 -22.06 1.49
N ASN A 165 -10.82 -21.69 0.77
CA ASN A 165 -9.44 -22.10 0.95
C ASN A 165 -8.63 -21.09 1.79
N ARG A 166 -9.31 -20.17 2.49
CA ARG A 166 -8.65 -19.19 3.35
C ARG A 166 -7.79 -19.85 4.43
N ALA A 167 -6.72 -19.14 4.80
CA ALA A 167 -5.90 -19.50 5.95
C ALA A 167 -6.76 -19.55 7.24
N PRO A 168 -6.52 -20.52 8.13
CA PRO A 168 -7.23 -20.59 9.40
C PRO A 168 -6.85 -19.41 10.31
N ASP A 169 -7.68 -19.15 11.31
CA ASP A 169 -7.32 -18.21 12.38
C ASP A 169 -6.06 -18.69 13.11
N CYS A 170 -5.27 -17.74 13.62
CA CYS A 170 -4.01 -18.03 14.30
C CYS A 170 -4.16 -19.12 15.37
N ASP A 171 -3.40 -20.21 15.22
CA ASP A 171 -3.25 -21.25 16.23
C ASP A 171 -1.82 -21.19 16.81
N PRO A 172 -1.64 -20.61 18.01
CA PRO A 172 -0.33 -20.51 18.66
C PRO A 172 0.32 -21.86 19.01
N THR A 173 -0.42 -22.97 18.95
CA THR A 173 0.14 -24.31 19.20
C THR A 173 0.83 -24.88 17.96
N GLN A 174 0.41 -24.45 16.77
CA GLN A 174 1.01 -24.83 15.48
C GLN A 174 1.99 -23.78 14.97
N CYS A 175 1.75 -22.50 15.29
CA CYS A 175 2.61 -21.39 14.90
C CYS A 175 3.66 -21.09 15.98
N ALA A 176 4.86 -21.64 15.81
CA ALA A 176 5.97 -21.44 16.73
C ALA A 176 7.19 -20.81 16.04
N LEU A 177 7.90 -19.97 16.79
CA LEU A 177 9.19 -19.41 16.38
C LEU A 177 10.24 -20.52 16.22
N PRO A 178 11.21 -20.37 15.30
CA PRO A 178 11.50 -19.18 14.48
C PRO A 178 10.72 -19.10 13.16
N ASP A 179 10.01 -20.17 12.77
CA ASP A 179 9.45 -20.27 11.42
C ASP A 179 8.10 -19.57 11.28
N CYS A 180 7.32 -19.50 12.36
CA CYS A 180 5.98 -18.92 12.36
C CYS A 180 5.76 -18.01 13.57
N PHE A 181 5.14 -16.85 13.33
CA PHE A 181 4.67 -15.99 14.41
C PHE A 181 3.30 -15.40 14.07
N CYS A 182 2.33 -15.60 14.97
CA CYS A 182 1.02 -15.00 14.89
C CYS A 182 0.44 -14.77 16.29
N SER A 183 -0.55 -13.88 16.36
CA SER A 183 -1.44 -13.75 17.52
C SER A 183 -2.83 -13.33 17.05
N ALA A 184 -3.84 -13.46 17.92
CA ALA A 184 -5.23 -13.22 17.54
C ALA A 184 -5.51 -11.80 17.00
N ASP A 185 -4.80 -10.80 17.52
CA ASP A 185 -4.94 -9.38 17.14
C ASP A 185 -3.61 -8.75 16.70
N GLY A 186 -2.54 -9.54 16.61
CA GLY A 186 -1.23 -9.08 16.15
C GLY A 186 -0.46 -8.24 17.18
N THR A 187 -0.96 -8.07 18.40
CA THR A 187 -0.35 -7.16 19.39
C THR A 187 0.61 -7.85 20.37
N ARG A 188 0.63 -9.19 20.40
CA ARG A 188 1.47 -9.97 21.30
C ARG A 188 2.95 -9.78 20.99
N ILE A 189 3.78 -9.66 22.03
CA ILE A 189 5.24 -9.56 21.91
C ILE A 189 5.85 -10.95 21.61
N PRO A 190 6.76 -11.06 20.62
CA PRO A 190 7.53 -12.28 20.37
C PRO A 190 8.27 -12.79 21.60
N GLY A 191 8.25 -14.10 21.83
CA GLY A 191 8.87 -14.72 23.01
C GLY A 191 8.17 -14.43 24.35
N ALA A 192 7.04 -13.70 24.35
CA ALA A 192 6.34 -13.26 25.56
C ALA A 192 7.24 -12.51 26.56
N ILE A 193 8.22 -11.76 26.04
CA ILE A 193 9.09 -10.89 26.82
C ILE A 193 8.27 -9.74 27.41
N GLU A 194 8.57 -9.34 28.64
CA GLU A 194 7.94 -8.18 29.28
C GLU A 194 8.22 -6.91 28.47
N PRO A 195 7.23 -6.02 28.23
CA PRO A 195 7.40 -4.85 27.36
C PRO A 195 8.61 -3.99 27.72
N ASN A 196 8.98 -3.88 29.01
CA ASN A 196 10.12 -3.09 29.44
C ASN A 196 11.50 -3.69 29.07
N GLN A 197 11.58 -5.00 28.79
CA GLN A 197 12.78 -5.72 28.37
C GLN A 197 12.91 -5.85 26.84
N VAL A 198 11.91 -5.42 26.07
CA VAL A 198 11.93 -5.44 24.61
C VAL A 198 12.66 -4.22 24.05
N PRO A 199 13.61 -4.34 23.12
CA PRO A 199 14.15 -3.17 22.44
C PRO A 199 13.08 -2.47 21.60
N GLN A 200 13.04 -1.15 21.67
CA GLN A 200 12.27 -0.39 20.69
C GLN A 200 13.05 -0.33 19.37
N MET A 201 12.61 -1.14 18.42
CA MET A 201 13.14 -1.13 17.06
C MET A 201 12.49 0.00 16.26
N ILE A 202 13.29 0.72 15.47
CA ILE A 202 12.85 1.72 14.51
C ILE A 202 13.41 1.34 13.14
N THR A 203 12.54 1.16 12.15
CA THR A 203 12.93 0.84 10.77
C THR A 203 12.73 2.07 9.90
N ILE A 204 13.82 2.71 9.48
CA ILE A 204 13.79 3.81 8.52
C ILE A 204 13.89 3.22 7.12
N THR A 205 12.92 3.54 6.26
CA THR A 205 12.90 3.01 4.89
C THR A 205 12.74 4.08 3.83
N PHE A 206 13.40 3.89 2.68
CA PHE A 206 13.28 4.76 1.52
C PHE A 206 12.76 3.99 0.32
N ASN A 207 11.74 4.54 -0.35
CA ASN A 207 11.20 3.99 -1.59
C ASN A 207 11.72 4.76 -2.81
N GLY A 208 11.90 4.05 -3.92
CA GLY A 208 12.15 4.61 -5.25
C GLY A 208 13.59 4.47 -5.73
N ALA A 209 13.94 5.25 -6.75
CA ALA A 209 15.26 5.16 -7.37
C ALA A 209 16.36 5.75 -6.48
N VAL A 210 17.49 5.06 -6.37
CA VAL A 210 18.69 5.56 -5.67
C VAL A 210 19.61 6.19 -6.71
N ASN A 211 19.90 7.48 -6.60
CA ASN A 211 20.72 8.19 -7.57
C ASN A 211 21.42 9.40 -6.94
N VAL A 212 22.07 10.21 -7.77
CA VAL A 212 22.81 11.40 -7.32
C VAL A 212 21.93 12.47 -6.68
N ASP A 213 20.61 12.44 -6.92
CA ASP A 213 19.67 13.40 -6.35
C ASP A 213 19.34 13.10 -4.89
N ASN A 214 19.64 11.89 -4.39
CA ASN A 214 19.33 11.50 -3.01
C ASN A 214 20.49 10.86 -2.24
N SER A 215 21.62 10.54 -2.89
CA SER A 215 22.79 9.97 -2.23
C SER A 215 23.35 10.86 -1.11
N ASP A 216 23.35 12.19 -1.30
CA ASP A 216 23.78 13.17 -0.30
C ASP A 216 22.90 13.14 0.96
N LEU A 217 21.57 13.04 0.79
CA LEU A 217 20.63 12.89 1.91
C LEU A 217 20.95 11.63 2.72
N TYR A 218 21.20 10.51 2.04
CA TYR A 218 21.51 9.25 2.72
C TYR A 218 22.84 9.32 3.47
N ASP A 219 23.88 9.92 2.89
CA ASP A 219 25.16 10.10 3.58
C ASP A 219 25.05 11.05 4.79
N GLU A 220 24.18 12.06 4.73
CA GLU A 220 23.93 12.95 5.87
C GLU A 220 23.19 12.24 7.02
N ILE A 221 22.20 11.39 6.72
CA ILE A 221 21.44 10.62 7.71
C ILE A 221 22.29 9.47 8.27
N PHE A 222 22.99 8.74 7.41
CA PHE A 222 23.82 7.58 7.73
C PHE A 222 25.32 7.90 7.65
N ASN A 223 25.73 8.95 8.36
CA ASN A 223 27.08 9.52 8.30
C ASN A 223 28.20 8.65 8.92
N GLY A 224 27.88 7.44 9.38
CA GLY A 224 28.81 6.50 10.02
C GLY A 224 29.19 6.83 11.48
N ASN A 225 28.79 7.98 12.01
CA ASN A 225 29.04 8.38 13.40
C ASN A 225 27.87 8.06 14.33
N ARG A 226 26.66 7.89 13.79
CA ARG A 226 25.45 7.53 14.54
C ARG A 226 25.43 6.02 14.82
N GLN A 227 25.50 5.64 16.09
CA GLN A 227 25.63 4.25 16.53
C GLN A 227 24.50 3.85 17.47
N ASN A 228 23.96 2.66 17.25
CA ASN A 228 23.05 1.99 18.19
C ASN A 228 23.77 1.63 19.51
N PRO A 229 23.05 1.28 20.58
CA PRO A 229 23.64 0.93 21.87
C PRO A 229 24.61 -0.26 21.86
N ASN A 230 24.61 -1.08 20.79
CA ASN A 230 25.58 -2.15 20.57
C ASN A 230 26.91 -1.70 19.93
N GLY A 231 27.07 -0.40 19.66
CA GLY A 231 28.25 0.19 19.01
C GLY A 231 28.26 0.09 17.48
N CYS A 232 27.21 -0.45 16.87
CA CYS A 232 27.09 -0.56 15.42
C CYS A 232 26.41 0.66 14.81
N GLN A 233 26.83 1.05 13.61
CA GLN A 233 26.19 2.14 12.87
C GLN A 233 24.70 1.83 12.66
N ILE A 234 23.86 2.85 12.80
CA ILE A 234 22.42 2.75 12.51
C ILE A 234 22.18 2.26 11.07
N LYS A 235 21.15 1.45 10.87
CA LYS A 235 20.82 0.86 9.57
C LYS A 235 19.45 1.31 9.07
N GLY A 236 19.21 1.10 7.79
CA GLY A 236 17.96 1.42 7.11
C GLY A 236 17.74 0.46 5.94
N THR A 237 16.52 0.44 5.42
CA THR A 237 16.11 -0.45 4.32
C THR A 237 15.68 0.35 3.10
N PHE A 238 16.22 0.02 1.93
CA PHE A 238 15.95 0.71 0.67
C PHE A 238 15.16 -0.20 -0.25
N PHE A 239 13.90 0.20 -0.52
CA PHE A 239 13.05 -0.44 -1.53
C PHE A 239 13.31 0.24 -2.88
N VAL A 240 14.18 -0.38 -3.68
CA VAL A 240 14.75 0.22 -4.89
C VAL A 240 13.93 -0.14 -6.12
N SER A 241 13.51 0.89 -6.87
CA SER A 241 12.92 0.73 -8.20
C SER A 241 13.97 0.81 -9.30
N HIS A 242 13.78 0.15 -10.44
CA HIS A 242 14.81 0.11 -11.48
C HIS A 242 15.05 1.46 -12.17
N LYS A 243 14.01 2.11 -12.69
CA LYS A 243 14.16 3.25 -13.60
C LYS A 243 14.94 4.39 -12.91
N TYR A 244 16.00 4.87 -13.57
CA TYR A 244 16.90 5.95 -13.09
C TYR A 244 17.77 5.64 -11.86
N THR A 245 17.86 4.37 -11.43
CA THR A 245 18.74 3.97 -10.34
C THR A 245 20.21 3.89 -10.78
N ASN A 246 21.09 4.41 -9.92
CA ASN A 246 22.53 4.22 -9.96
C ASN A 246 22.90 3.00 -9.10
N TYR A 247 23.22 1.88 -9.75
CA TYR A 247 23.55 0.64 -9.08
C TYR A 247 24.90 0.66 -8.35
N ALA A 248 25.82 1.56 -8.70
CA ALA A 248 27.03 1.75 -7.91
C ALA A 248 26.72 2.39 -6.54
N SER A 249 25.72 3.29 -6.48
CA SER A 249 25.24 3.84 -5.20
C SER A 249 24.49 2.79 -4.38
N VAL A 250 23.68 1.94 -5.02
CA VAL A 250 23.03 0.80 -4.36
C VAL A 250 24.06 -0.17 -3.78
N GLN A 251 25.10 -0.49 -4.54
CA GLN A 251 26.22 -1.32 -4.08
C GLN A 251 26.90 -0.73 -2.85
N GLU A 252 27.13 0.59 -2.82
CA GLU A 252 27.74 1.25 -1.67
C GLU A 252 26.83 1.22 -0.42
N LEU A 253 25.51 1.43 -0.59
CA LEU A 253 24.55 1.31 0.52
C LEU A 253 24.56 -0.11 1.10
N HIS A 254 24.52 -1.13 0.25
CA HIS A 254 24.60 -2.54 0.66
C HIS A 254 25.93 -2.86 1.36
N ARG A 255 27.05 -2.33 0.84
CA ARG A 255 28.38 -2.50 1.43
C ARG A 255 28.44 -1.91 2.84
N LYS A 256 27.86 -0.72 3.06
CA LYS A 256 27.73 -0.08 4.39
C LYS A 256 26.77 -0.82 5.34
N GLY A 257 26.09 -1.87 4.86
CA GLY A 257 25.22 -2.74 5.65
C GLY A 257 23.76 -2.30 5.72
N HIS A 258 23.35 -1.33 4.89
CA HIS A 258 21.94 -1.09 4.66
C HIS A 258 21.32 -2.25 3.90
N GLU A 259 20.05 -2.50 4.15
CA GLU A 259 19.30 -3.53 3.44
C GLU A 259 18.81 -3.01 2.10
N ILE A 260 18.94 -3.82 1.04
CA ILE A 260 18.42 -3.53 -0.29
C ILE A 260 17.29 -4.51 -0.57
N SER A 261 16.15 -3.97 -1.01
CA SER A 261 14.91 -4.71 -1.28
C SER A 261 14.26 -4.19 -2.56
N VAL A 262 13.33 -4.97 -3.10
CA VAL A 262 12.76 -4.70 -4.43
C VAL A 262 11.51 -3.81 -4.33
N PHE A 263 11.43 -2.78 -5.17
CA PHE A 263 10.28 -1.89 -5.33
C PHE A 263 9.79 -1.84 -6.78
N SER A 264 9.63 -3.02 -7.37
CA SER A 264 9.33 -3.26 -8.79
C SER A 264 10.37 -2.73 -9.79
N LEU A 265 10.17 -3.12 -11.04
CA LEU A 265 10.97 -2.71 -12.18
C LEU A 265 10.41 -1.43 -12.80
N THR A 266 9.14 -1.49 -13.19
CA THR A 266 8.51 -0.46 -14.00
C THR A 266 7.98 0.71 -13.18
N HIS A 267 7.58 0.42 -11.93
CA HIS A 267 6.77 1.33 -11.13
C HIS A 267 5.59 1.91 -11.93
N LYS A 268 4.88 1.06 -12.70
CA LYS A 268 3.70 1.44 -13.48
C LYS A 268 2.72 2.27 -12.65
N ASP A 269 2.31 3.40 -13.21
CA ASP A 269 1.50 4.41 -12.52
C ASP A 269 0.06 3.97 -12.23
N ASP A 270 -0.44 2.96 -12.93
CA ASP A 270 -1.81 2.47 -12.74
C ASP A 270 -1.90 1.57 -11.50
N PRO A 271 -2.61 1.99 -10.42
CA PRO A 271 -2.75 1.16 -9.22
C PRO A 271 -3.54 -0.14 -9.47
N LYS A 272 -4.37 -0.19 -10.52
CA LYS A 272 -5.11 -1.40 -10.92
C LYS A 272 -4.18 -2.46 -11.51
N TYR A 273 -3.07 -2.07 -12.16
CA TYR A 273 -2.06 -3.01 -12.65
C TYR A 273 -1.53 -3.91 -11.53
N TRP A 274 -1.26 -3.33 -10.37
CA TRP A 274 -0.76 -4.05 -9.19
C TRP A 274 -1.86 -4.90 -8.54
N SER A 275 -3.02 -4.29 -8.29
CA SER A 275 -4.12 -4.97 -7.61
C SER A 275 -4.71 -6.11 -8.46
N GLY A 276 -4.68 -6.02 -9.78
CA GLY A 276 -5.15 -7.05 -10.72
C GLY A 276 -4.03 -7.85 -11.38
N GLY A 277 -2.78 -7.66 -10.97
CA GLY A 277 -1.62 -8.25 -11.61
C GLY A 277 -1.63 -9.78 -11.57
N SER A 278 -1.24 -10.41 -12.68
CA SER A 278 -1.08 -11.86 -12.76
C SER A 278 0.17 -12.33 -11.99
N TYR A 279 0.28 -13.64 -11.75
CA TYR A 279 1.52 -14.22 -11.20
C TYR A 279 2.75 -13.80 -12.02
N ASP A 280 2.65 -13.85 -13.36
CA ASP A 280 3.76 -13.50 -14.26
C ASP A 280 4.10 -12.01 -14.22
N ASP A 281 3.10 -11.13 -14.00
CA ASP A 281 3.36 -9.69 -13.78
C ASP A 281 4.19 -9.48 -12.52
N TRP A 282 3.79 -10.08 -11.39
CA TRP A 282 4.53 -9.99 -10.14
C TRP A 282 5.92 -10.60 -10.24
N LEU A 283 6.06 -11.72 -10.97
CA LEU A 283 7.34 -12.38 -11.22
C LEU A 283 8.27 -11.46 -12.03
N ALA A 284 7.79 -10.92 -13.15
CA ALA A 284 8.56 -10.03 -13.99
C ALA A 284 8.98 -8.77 -13.24
N GLU A 285 8.09 -8.17 -12.44
CA GLU A 285 8.36 -6.93 -11.72
C GLU A 285 9.30 -7.11 -10.52
N MET A 286 9.08 -8.15 -9.69
CA MET A 286 9.80 -8.33 -8.43
C MET A 286 11.03 -9.23 -8.57
N ALA A 287 10.89 -10.42 -9.13
CA ALA A 287 12.04 -11.31 -9.32
C ALA A 287 12.99 -10.77 -10.40
N GLY A 288 12.45 -10.16 -11.46
CA GLY A 288 13.25 -9.42 -12.44
C GLY A 288 13.99 -8.24 -11.79
N GLY A 289 13.34 -7.51 -10.90
CA GLY A 289 13.96 -6.41 -10.15
C GLY A 289 15.10 -6.89 -9.24
N ARG A 290 14.92 -8.02 -8.55
CA ARG A 290 15.99 -8.68 -7.77
C ARG A 290 17.18 -9.04 -8.65
N LEU A 291 16.94 -9.68 -9.81
CA LEU A 291 18.01 -10.08 -10.72
C LEU A 291 18.85 -8.88 -11.21
N ILE A 292 18.18 -7.75 -11.50
CA ILE A 292 18.86 -6.51 -11.90
C ILE A 292 19.69 -5.94 -10.76
N LEU A 293 19.15 -5.91 -9.53
CA LEU A 293 19.88 -5.46 -8.35
C LEU A 293 21.13 -6.32 -8.10
N GLU A 294 20.97 -7.64 -8.06
CA GLU A 294 22.06 -8.59 -7.86
C GLU A 294 23.16 -8.44 -8.92
N ARG A 295 22.76 -8.34 -10.20
CA ARG A 295 23.70 -8.24 -11.32
C ARG A 295 24.43 -6.90 -11.38
N PHE A 296 23.71 -5.77 -11.32
CA PHE A 296 24.31 -4.46 -11.57
C PHE A 296 24.85 -3.78 -10.31
N ALA A 297 24.40 -4.17 -9.11
CA ALA A 297 25.04 -3.78 -7.85
C ALA A 297 26.04 -4.83 -7.34
N ASN A 298 26.21 -5.96 -8.03
CA ASN A 298 27.11 -7.06 -7.66
C ASN A 298 26.87 -7.57 -6.23
N ILE A 299 25.59 -7.84 -5.91
CA ILE A 299 25.16 -8.41 -4.64
C ILE A 299 24.96 -9.91 -4.87
N SER A 300 25.80 -10.74 -4.24
CA SER A 300 25.86 -12.19 -4.47
C SER A 300 25.64 -13.04 -3.22
N ASP A 301 25.36 -12.40 -2.08
CA ASP A 301 25.11 -13.04 -0.79
C ASP A 301 23.64 -13.47 -0.59
N GLY A 302 22.79 -13.28 -1.60
CA GLY A 302 21.37 -13.62 -1.53
C GLY A 302 20.56 -12.74 -0.57
N SER A 303 21.06 -11.56 -0.21
CA SER A 303 20.43 -10.66 0.78
C SER A 303 19.28 -9.80 0.23
N VAL A 304 18.98 -9.86 -1.07
CA VAL A 304 17.86 -9.12 -1.68
C VAL A 304 16.57 -9.94 -1.54
N ILE A 305 15.95 -9.84 -0.36
CA ILE A 305 14.88 -10.76 0.08
C ILE A 305 13.55 -10.08 0.44
N GLY A 306 13.51 -8.74 0.49
CA GLY A 306 12.32 -7.96 0.79
C GLY A 306 11.60 -7.47 -0.46
N VAL A 307 10.27 -7.39 -0.38
CA VAL A 307 9.40 -6.81 -1.41
C VAL A 307 8.58 -5.68 -0.82
N ARG A 308 8.37 -4.62 -1.61
CA ARG A 308 7.31 -3.65 -1.39
C ARG A 308 6.61 -3.34 -2.70
N ALA A 309 5.28 -3.40 -2.68
CA ALA A 309 4.44 -3.10 -3.82
C ALA A 309 4.34 -1.58 -4.06
N PRO A 310 4.48 -1.11 -5.32
CA PRO A 310 4.20 0.28 -5.67
C PRO A 310 2.80 0.73 -5.25
N TYR A 311 2.71 1.96 -4.77
CA TYR A 311 1.48 2.54 -4.19
C TYR A 311 0.86 1.71 -3.04
N LEU A 312 1.63 0.76 -2.48
CA LEU A 312 1.18 -0.22 -1.49
C LEU A 312 -0.01 -1.07 -1.98
N ARG A 313 -0.14 -1.24 -3.30
CA ARG A 313 -1.19 -2.04 -3.90
C ARG A 313 -0.86 -3.52 -3.84
N VAL A 314 -1.36 -4.17 -2.81
CA VAL A 314 -1.20 -5.61 -2.59
C VAL A 314 -1.92 -6.41 -3.68
N GLY A 315 -1.26 -7.45 -4.19
CA GLY A 315 -1.70 -8.29 -5.31
C GLY A 315 -2.45 -9.56 -4.91
N GLY A 316 -3.16 -9.57 -3.77
CA GLY A 316 -3.87 -10.75 -3.28
C GLY A 316 -2.95 -11.96 -3.13
N ASN A 317 -3.49 -13.16 -3.35
CA ASN A 317 -2.69 -14.39 -3.28
C ASN A 317 -1.56 -14.45 -4.34
N LYS A 318 -1.72 -13.79 -5.50
CA LYS A 318 -0.77 -13.89 -6.62
C LYS A 318 0.59 -13.32 -6.26
N GLN A 319 0.62 -12.18 -5.56
CA GLN A 319 1.84 -11.60 -5.04
C GLN A 319 2.57 -12.58 -4.12
N PHE A 320 1.87 -13.15 -3.14
CA PHE A 320 2.48 -14.00 -2.12
C PHE A 320 2.83 -15.41 -2.62
N SER A 321 2.07 -15.96 -3.58
CA SER A 321 2.45 -17.17 -4.30
C SER A 321 3.76 -16.96 -5.05
N MET A 322 3.89 -15.86 -5.81
CA MET A 322 5.14 -15.50 -6.48
C MET A 322 6.28 -15.35 -5.47
N MET A 323 6.05 -14.66 -4.35
CA MET A 323 7.07 -14.48 -3.33
C MET A 323 7.55 -15.81 -2.75
N THR A 324 6.63 -16.73 -2.50
CA THR A 324 6.93 -18.08 -2.01
C THR A 324 7.77 -18.86 -3.02
N ASP A 325 7.34 -18.92 -4.28
CA ASP A 325 8.04 -19.65 -5.34
C ASP A 325 9.40 -19.04 -5.69
N GLN A 326 9.57 -17.74 -5.46
CA GLN A 326 10.80 -17.00 -5.69
C GLN A 326 11.66 -16.83 -4.42
N PHE A 327 11.28 -17.45 -3.30
CA PHE A 327 12.02 -17.42 -2.03
C PHE A 327 12.27 -16.01 -1.48
N PHE A 328 11.33 -15.07 -1.68
CA PHE A 328 11.32 -13.81 -0.94
C PHE A 328 10.91 -14.07 0.52
N VAL A 329 11.61 -13.45 1.47
CA VAL A 329 11.43 -13.72 2.89
C VAL A 329 10.26 -12.92 3.47
N TYR A 330 10.12 -11.66 3.05
CA TYR A 330 9.09 -10.79 3.60
C TYR A 330 8.52 -9.79 2.59
N ASP A 331 7.25 -9.45 2.79
CA ASP A 331 6.58 -8.30 2.17
C ASP A 331 6.48 -7.16 3.19
N ALA A 332 6.50 -5.93 2.71
CA ALA A 332 6.27 -4.73 3.51
C ALA A 332 5.28 -3.80 2.80
N SER A 333 4.14 -4.35 2.38
CA SER A 333 3.12 -3.63 1.61
C SER A 333 1.75 -3.59 2.28
N ILE A 334 1.47 -4.49 3.22
CA ILE A 334 0.17 -4.52 3.90
C ILE A 334 0.14 -3.44 4.99
N THR A 335 -0.92 -2.64 4.98
CA THR A 335 -1.13 -1.59 5.97
C THR A 335 -2.11 -2.04 7.06
N ALA A 336 -1.76 -1.77 8.31
CA ALA A 336 -2.65 -1.92 9.46
C ALA A 336 -3.20 -0.54 9.85
N SER A 337 -4.53 -0.45 9.99
CA SER A 337 -5.15 0.81 10.39
C SER A 337 -4.73 1.25 11.78
N LEU A 338 -4.79 2.56 11.98
CA LEU A 338 -4.42 3.20 13.23
C LEU A 338 -5.14 2.56 14.43
N GLY A 339 -4.36 1.87 15.25
CA GLY A 339 -4.78 1.29 16.53
C GLY A 339 -4.05 1.94 17.70
N ARG A 340 -4.61 1.81 18.91
CA ARG A 340 -3.94 2.26 20.14
C ARG A 340 -2.65 1.48 20.39
N VAL A 341 -2.71 0.17 20.19
CA VAL A 341 -1.58 -0.75 20.29
C VAL A 341 -1.19 -1.14 18.86
N PRO A 342 0.04 -0.84 18.41
CA PRO A 342 0.48 -1.20 17.07
C PRO A 342 0.68 -2.72 16.93
N ILE A 343 0.64 -3.20 15.70
CA ILE A 343 0.75 -4.62 15.36
C ILE A 343 2.22 -4.98 15.13
N TRP A 344 2.66 -6.11 15.69
CA TRP A 344 3.96 -6.72 15.40
C TRP A 344 3.95 -7.40 14.02
N PRO A 345 5.09 -7.53 13.33
CA PRO A 345 5.18 -8.37 12.13
C PRO A 345 4.64 -9.77 12.40
N TYR A 346 4.16 -10.44 11.36
CA TYR A 346 3.56 -11.78 11.47
C TYR A 346 3.79 -12.58 10.21
N THR A 347 3.67 -13.90 10.29
CA THR A 347 3.75 -14.78 9.12
C THR A 347 2.38 -15.07 8.52
N LEU A 348 2.30 -15.21 7.20
CA LEU A 348 1.06 -15.44 6.46
C LEU A 348 0.64 -16.93 6.36
N TYR A 349 1.16 -17.81 7.23
CA TYR A 349 0.63 -19.16 7.39
C TYR A 349 -0.83 -19.16 7.86
N PHE A 350 -1.20 -18.17 8.67
CA PHE A 350 -2.52 -17.98 9.25
C PHE A 350 -3.16 -16.69 8.75
N LYS A 351 -4.46 -16.56 8.99
CA LYS A 351 -5.22 -15.35 8.67
C LYS A 351 -4.57 -14.12 9.29
N MET A 352 -4.53 -13.03 8.52
CA MET A 352 -4.06 -11.73 8.98
C MET A 352 -4.80 -11.27 10.26
N PRO A 353 -4.11 -10.70 11.26
CA PRO A 353 -4.70 -10.28 12.52
C PRO A 353 -5.48 -8.96 12.45
N HIS A 354 -5.62 -8.38 11.27
CA HIS A 354 -6.33 -7.12 11.05
C HIS A 354 -7.05 -7.11 9.70
N LYS A 355 -7.92 -6.12 9.52
CA LYS A 355 -8.67 -5.95 8.27
C LYS A 355 -7.75 -5.50 7.13
N CYS A 356 -8.07 -5.95 5.92
CA CYS A 356 -7.44 -5.47 4.70
C CYS A 356 -7.95 -4.06 4.35
N ASN A 357 -7.17 -3.04 4.69
CA ASN A 357 -7.52 -1.63 4.46
C ASN A 357 -6.64 -1.02 3.36
N GLY A 358 -7.16 -0.02 2.64
CA GLY A 358 -6.41 0.76 1.63
C GLY A 358 -6.15 0.08 0.27
N ASN A 359 -6.18 -1.25 0.20
CA ASN A 359 -5.64 -2.03 -0.93
C ASN A 359 -6.68 -2.55 -1.92
N ALA A 360 -7.77 -1.80 -2.14
CA ALA A 360 -8.95 -2.28 -2.88
C ALA A 360 -9.48 -3.64 -2.36
N HIS A 361 -9.24 -3.92 -1.07
CA HIS A 361 -9.56 -5.17 -0.39
C HIS A 361 -8.91 -6.45 -0.98
N ASN A 362 -7.86 -6.33 -1.79
CA ASN A 362 -7.15 -7.47 -2.40
C ASN A 362 -5.94 -7.93 -1.56
N CYS A 363 -6.16 -8.29 -0.29
CA CYS A 363 -5.13 -8.91 0.55
C CYS A 363 -5.11 -10.44 0.36
N PRO A 364 -4.00 -11.13 0.71
CA PRO A 364 -3.94 -12.58 0.61
C PRO A 364 -4.98 -13.24 1.53
N SER A 365 -5.73 -14.19 0.98
CA SER A 365 -6.70 -15.00 1.72
C SER A 365 -6.13 -16.34 2.14
N LYS A 366 -5.23 -16.92 1.33
CA LYS A 366 -4.64 -18.27 1.51
C LYS A 366 -3.38 -18.22 2.38
N SER A 367 -2.92 -19.39 2.81
CA SER A 367 -1.69 -19.54 3.60
C SER A 367 -0.45 -19.41 2.71
N HIS A 368 0.50 -18.55 3.10
CA HIS A 368 1.78 -18.34 2.41
C HIS A 368 2.95 -18.34 3.43
N PRO A 369 4.06 -19.04 3.18
CA PRO A 369 5.25 -19.07 4.04
C PRO A 369 6.09 -17.78 3.90
N THR A 370 5.47 -16.62 4.10
CA THR A 370 6.11 -15.30 3.97
C THR A 370 5.88 -14.48 5.24
N TRP A 371 6.87 -13.70 5.64
CA TRP A 371 6.70 -12.69 6.69
C TRP A 371 6.04 -11.43 6.13
N GLU A 372 5.15 -10.84 6.91
CA GLU A 372 4.61 -9.51 6.66
C GLU A 372 5.23 -8.52 7.66
N MET A 373 6.08 -7.64 7.15
CA MET A 373 6.58 -6.45 7.84
C MET A 373 5.51 -5.35 7.76
N VAL A 374 4.42 -5.59 8.50
CA VAL A 374 3.20 -4.78 8.48
C VAL A 374 3.48 -3.30 8.72
N MET A 375 2.88 -2.46 7.87
CA MET A 375 2.98 -1.01 7.96
C MET A 375 1.87 -0.45 8.84
N ASN A 376 2.19 -0.21 10.11
CA ASN A 376 1.28 0.45 11.04
C ASN A 376 1.07 1.92 10.63
N GLU A 377 -0.19 2.33 10.48
CA GLU A 377 -0.51 3.74 10.27
C GLU A 377 -0.01 4.61 11.43
N LEU A 378 0.63 5.72 11.07
CA LEU A 378 1.02 6.77 11.99
C LEU A 378 -0.19 7.65 12.33
N ASP A 379 -0.26 8.03 13.60
CA ASP A 379 -1.22 9.01 14.09
C ASP A 379 -0.71 10.41 13.76
N ARG A 380 -1.47 11.12 12.93
CA ARG A 380 -1.11 12.44 12.41
C ARG A 380 -1.77 13.60 13.17
N ARG A 381 -2.50 13.32 14.25
CA ARG A 381 -3.10 14.38 15.08
C ARG A 381 -2.00 15.19 15.77
N ASP A 382 -2.20 16.50 15.87
CA ASP A 382 -1.28 17.40 16.57
C ASP A 382 -1.50 17.27 18.09
N ASP A 383 -2.76 17.14 18.52
CA ASP A 383 -3.16 16.80 19.89
C ASP A 383 -4.18 15.63 19.88
N PRO A 384 -3.75 14.38 20.13
CA PRO A 384 -4.62 13.21 20.16
C PRO A 384 -5.74 13.25 21.21
N THR A 385 -5.63 14.12 22.22
CA THR A 385 -6.60 14.26 23.31
C THR A 385 -7.72 15.24 23.00
N PHE A 386 -7.48 16.16 22.06
CA PHE A 386 -8.43 17.21 21.68
C PHE A 386 -8.91 17.08 20.24
N ASP A 387 -8.02 16.66 19.33
CA ASP A 387 -8.32 16.55 17.90
C ASP A 387 -9.34 15.44 17.63
N GLU A 388 -10.20 15.71 16.64
CA GLU A 388 -11.14 14.72 16.12
C GLU A 388 -10.40 13.49 15.59
N SER A 389 -11.11 12.36 15.54
CA SER A 389 -10.56 11.12 15.00
C SER A 389 -10.21 11.29 13.52
N LEU A 390 -8.92 11.35 13.21
CA LEU A 390 -8.39 11.38 11.85
C LEU A 390 -7.92 9.99 11.42
N PRO A 391 -8.07 9.62 10.13
CA PRO A 391 -7.38 8.45 9.59
C PRO A 391 -5.87 8.65 9.71
N GLY A 392 -5.15 7.57 9.98
CA GLY A 392 -3.69 7.61 10.04
C GLY A 392 -3.04 7.71 8.65
N CYS A 393 -1.72 7.65 8.63
CA CYS A 393 -0.92 7.66 7.39
C CYS A 393 0.17 6.58 7.46
N HIS A 394 0.30 5.77 6.42
CA HIS A 394 1.27 4.66 6.36
C HIS A 394 2.64 5.08 5.80
N MET A 395 2.69 6.12 4.95
CA MET A 395 3.92 6.80 4.53
C MET A 395 3.98 8.14 5.25
N VAL A 396 5.17 8.59 5.66
CA VAL A 396 5.28 9.90 6.32
C VAL A 396 4.89 11.03 5.38
N ASP A 397 5.23 10.92 4.09
CA ASP A 397 4.86 11.89 3.07
C ASP A 397 3.35 11.90 2.74
N SER A 398 2.59 10.87 3.10
CA SER A 398 1.12 10.86 2.95
C SER A 398 0.38 11.52 4.12
N CYS A 399 1.09 11.92 5.19
CA CYS A 399 0.55 12.70 6.30
C CYS A 399 0.35 14.18 5.88
N SER A 400 -0.70 14.46 5.11
CA SER A 400 -0.91 15.74 4.41
C SER A 400 -0.99 17.01 5.28
N ASN A 401 -1.30 16.87 6.57
CA ASN A 401 -1.36 17.98 7.52
C ASN A 401 0.02 18.42 8.04
N ILE A 402 1.07 17.63 7.79
CA ILE A 402 2.43 17.95 8.21
C ILE A 402 3.07 18.90 7.21
N GLN A 403 3.17 20.17 7.59
CA GLN A 403 3.63 21.25 6.74
C GLN A 403 4.88 21.96 7.26
N THR A 404 5.24 21.80 8.53
CA THR A 404 6.42 22.42 9.15
C THR A 404 7.32 21.41 9.84
N GLY A 405 8.60 21.74 10.03
CA GLY A 405 9.55 20.89 10.76
C GLY A 405 9.07 20.59 12.18
N GLU A 406 8.45 21.56 12.86
CA GLU A 406 7.91 21.38 14.21
C GLU A 406 6.78 20.34 14.27
N GLN A 407 5.84 20.39 13.31
CA GLN A 407 4.78 19.38 13.19
C GLN A 407 5.34 17.99 12.92
N PHE A 408 6.32 17.91 12.01
CA PHE A 408 7.00 16.65 11.73
C PHE A 408 7.73 16.12 12.98
N GLY A 409 8.36 17.01 13.73
CA GLY A 409 9.01 16.66 14.97
C GLY A 409 8.04 16.08 16.00
N ARG A 410 6.87 16.71 16.19
CA ARG A 410 5.81 16.19 17.05
C ARG A 410 5.29 14.84 16.58
N LEU A 411 5.06 14.68 15.27
CA LEU A 411 4.63 13.41 14.67
C LEU A 411 5.59 12.28 15.08
N LEU A 412 6.91 12.48 14.92
CA LEU A 412 7.92 11.48 15.26
C LEU A 412 7.85 11.07 16.74
N ARG A 413 7.82 12.03 17.67
CA ARG A 413 7.82 11.74 19.12
C ARG A 413 6.50 11.13 19.58
N HIS A 414 5.37 11.60 19.06
CA HIS A 414 4.06 11.05 19.39
C HIS A 414 3.97 9.57 18.98
N ASN A 415 4.34 9.27 17.74
CA ASN A 415 4.31 7.91 17.22
C ASN A 415 5.34 7.01 17.90
N PHE A 416 6.53 7.53 18.21
CA PHE A 416 7.50 6.83 19.04
C PHE A 416 6.91 6.46 20.41
N ASN A 417 6.30 7.42 21.12
CA ASN A 417 5.71 7.17 22.42
C ASN A 417 4.55 6.16 22.36
N ARG A 418 3.74 6.16 21.29
CA ARG A 418 2.68 5.17 21.10
C ARG A 418 3.24 3.74 21.07
N HIS A 419 4.31 3.52 20.31
CA HIS A 419 4.96 2.21 20.24
C HIS A 419 5.68 1.89 21.56
N PHE A 420 6.49 2.83 22.04
CA PHE A 420 7.38 2.65 23.19
C PHE A 420 6.64 2.37 24.51
N SER A 421 5.51 3.04 24.74
CA SER A 421 4.72 2.94 25.98
C SER A 421 3.71 1.78 25.99
N THR A 422 3.53 1.07 24.87
CA THR A 422 2.59 -0.04 24.74
C THR A 422 3.32 -1.38 24.64
N ASN A 423 3.38 -1.98 23.45
CA ASN A 423 3.95 -3.31 23.22
C ASN A 423 5.31 -3.27 22.52
N ARG A 424 5.89 -2.09 22.30
CA ARG A 424 7.18 -1.88 21.60
C ARG A 424 7.27 -2.52 20.22
N ALA A 425 6.13 -2.68 19.53
CA ALA A 425 6.12 -3.07 18.13
C ALA A 425 7.05 -2.15 17.31
N PRO A 426 7.74 -2.68 16.28
CA PRO A 426 8.66 -1.89 15.46
C PRO A 426 7.99 -0.62 14.93
N LEU A 427 8.66 0.53 15.10
CA LEU A 427 8.19 1.80 14.55
C LEU A 427 8.70 1.93 13.11
N GLY A 428 7.78 1.83 12.15
CA GLY A 428 8.06 2.06 10.73
C GLY A 428 8.06 3.55 10.38
N LEU A 429 9.19 4.07 9.91
CA LEU A 429 9.30 5.42 9.34
C LEU A 429 9.63 5.31 7.85
N HIS A 430 8.58 5.39 7.03
CA HIS A 430 8.66 5.13 5.59
C HIS A 430 8.61 6.44 4.79
N PHE A 431 9.60 6.67 3.93
CA PHE A 431 9.80 7.93 3.22
C PHE A 431 10.00 7.75 1.72
N HIS A 432 9.58 8.76 0.96
CA HIS A 432 10.23 9.10 -0.30
C HIS A 432 11.33 10.13 -0.05
N ALA A 433 12.54 9.90 -0.59
CA ALA A 433 13.67 10.82 -0.39
C ALA A 433 13.38 12.25 -0.89
N SER A 434 12.60 12.39 -1.96
CA SER A 434 12.17 13.69 -2.49
C SER A 434 11.41 14.53 -1.47
N TRP A 435 10.59 13.90 -0.62
CA TRP A 435 9.83 14.61 0.43
C TRP A 435 10.76 15.17 1.50
N LEU A 436 11.72 14.39 1.99
CA LEU A 436 12.72 14.86 2.97
C LEU A 436 13.64 15.94 2.39
N LYS A 437 13.99 15.88 1.10
CA LYS A 437 14.77 16.94 0.43
C LYS A 437 13.94 18.19 0.11
N SER A 438 12.61 18.07 0.05
CA SER A 438 11.74 19.21 -0.31
C SER A 438 11.89 20.39 0.65
N LYS A 439 12.14 20.10 1.94
CA LYS A 439 12.34 21.10 2.98
C LYS A 439 13.49 20.69 3.89
N LYS A 440 14.48 21.58 4.02
CA LYS A 440 15.63 21.38 4.91
C LYS A 440 15.20 21.08 6.36
N GLU A 441 14.17 21.75 6.84
CA GLU A 441 13.61 21.54 8.19
C GLU A 441 13.15 20.09 8.45
N PHE A 442 12.66 19.36 7.44
CA PHE A 442 12.23 17.98 7.64
C PHE A 442 13.43 17.05 7.84
N LYS A 443 14.46 17.18 7.02
CA LYS A 443 15.72 16.45 7.19
C LYS A 443 16.34 16.75 8.56
N ASP A 444 16.46 18.02 8.90
CA ASP A 444 17.09 18.47 10.16
C ASP A 444 16.33 17.91 11.38
N GLU A 445 14.99 17.88 11.32
CA GLU A 445 14.17 17.33 12.41
C GLU A 445 14.26 15.79 12.50
N LEU A 446 14.35 15.07 11.37
CA LEU A 446 14.60 13.63 11.38
C LEU A 446 15.96 13.32 12.02
N ILE A 447 17.01 14.05 11.64
CA ILE A 447 18.35 13.88 12.22
C ILE A 447 18.32 14.14 13.73
N LYS A 448 17.67 15.22 14.16
CA LYS A 448 17.49 15.55 15.58
C LYS A 448 16.74 14.46 16.34
N PHE A 449 15.69 13.90 15.76
CA PHE A 449 14.96 12.78 16.35
C PHE A 449 15.85 11.54 16.48
N ILE A 450 16.64 11.20 15.45
CA ILE A 450 17.57 10.07 15.51
C ILE A 450 18.56 10.27 16.66
N GLU A 451 19.19 11.44 16.76
CA GLU A 451 20.16 11.75 17.80
C GLU A 451 19.54 11.69 19.21
N GLU A 452 18.33 12.22 19.39
CA GLU A 452 17.56 12.11 20.65
C GLU A 452 17.26 10.65 21.03
N MET A 453 16.95 9.80 20.06
CA MET A 453 16.69 8.38 20.30
C MET A 453 17.97 7.59 20.59
N LEU A 454 19.10 7.99 20.00
CA LEU A 454 20.40 7.34 20.23
C LEU A 454 21.01 7.63 21.61
N ASP A 455 20.55 8.69 22.29
CA ASP A 455 20.88 8.94 23.70
C ASP A 455 20.26 7.88 24.64
N ARG A 456 19.36 7.03 24.12
CA ARG A 456 18.72 5.94 24.87
C ARG A 456 19.40 4.60 24.61
N ASN A 457 19.51 3.79 25.66
CA ASN A 457 20.10 2.45 25.58
C ASN A 457 19.11 1.34 25.16
N ASP A 458 17.82 1.68 25.00
CA ASP A 458 16.74 0.75 24.70
C ASP A 458 16.11 0.94 23.31
N VAL A 459 16.70 1.80 22.47
CA VAL A 459 16.23 2.10 21.10
C VAL A 459 17.29 1.70 20.07
N TYR A 460 16.85 1.05 19.00
CA TYR A 460 17.73 0.55 17.94
C TYR A 460 17.16 0.88 16.55
N PHE A 461 17.98 1.49 15.71
CA PHE A 461 17.70 1.72 14.29
C PHE A 461 18.25 0.55 13.47
N VAL A 462 17.34 -0.28 12.97
CA VAL A 462 17.65 -1.58 12.36
C VAL A 462 17.01 -1.73 10.99
N THR A 463 17.50 -2.68 10.20
CA THR A 463 16.86 -3.08 8.95
C THR A 463 15.59 -3.90 9.20
N MET A 464 14.77 -4.10 8.18
CA MET A 464 13.58 -4.96 8.26
C MET A 464 13.97 -6.41 8.54
N LEU A 465 15.00 -6.93 7.86
CA LEU A 465 15.55 -8.25 8.14
C LEU A 465 16.01 -8.39 9.60
N GLN A 466 16.65 -7.37 10.16
CA GLN A 466 17.12 -7.40 11.55
C GLN A 466 15.97 -7.46 12.56
N VAL A 467 14.80 -6.89 12.25
CA VAL A 467 13.59 -7.09 13.04
C VAL A 467 13.16 -8.54 13.00
N ILE A 468 13.08 -9.16 11.81
CA ILE A 468 12.71 -10.58 11.65
C ILE A 468 13.69 -11.47 12.41
N GLN A 469 15.00 -11.23 12.30
CA GLN A 469 16.03 -11.98 13.03
C GLN A 469 15.85 -11.89 14.55
N TRP A 470 15.53 -10.71 15.09
CA TRP A 470 15.21 -10.57 16.50
C TRP A 470 13.92 -11.30 16.86
N MET A 471 12.89 -11.26 16.01
CA MET A 471 11.65 -12.00 16.25
C MET A 471 11.84 -13.51 16.22
N GLN A 472 12.72 -14.02 15.36
CA GLN A 472 13.07 -15.44 15.28
C GLN A 472 13.80 -15.92 16.54
N ASN A 473 14.60 -15.05 17.16
CA ASN A 473 15.29 -15.32 18.42
C ASN A 473 15.15 -14.15 19.42
N PRO A 474 13.97 -13.99 20.05
CA PRO A 474 13.68 -12.84 20.90
C PRO A 474 14.68 -12.74 22.05
N THR A 475 15.40 -11.62 22.08
CA THR A 475 16.50 -11.38 23.01
C THR A 475 16.19 -10.14 23.85
N GLU A 476 16.27 -10.26 25.17
CA GLU A 476 16.07 -9.16 26.11
C GLU A 476 17.17 -8.09 25.99
N LEU A 477 16.83 -6.85 26.35
CA LEU A 477 17.71 -5.68 26.28
C LEU A 477 19.12 -5.89 26.85
N THR A 478 19.25 -6.60 27.97
CA THR A 478 20.55 -6.83 28.62
C THR A 478 21.53 -7.64 27.77
N SER A 479 21.01 -8.53 26.93
CA SER A 479 21.79 -9.44 26.09
C SER A 479 21.93 -8.94 24.65
N LEU A 480 21.16 -7.91 24.29
CA LEU A 480 21.06 -7.40 22.92
C LEU A 480 22.35 -6.72 22.42
N ARG A 481 23.20 -6.25 23.34
CA ARG A 481 24.54 -5.75 23.00
C ARG A 481 25.39 -6.82 22.30
N ASP A 482 25.14 -8.09 22.58
CA ASP A 482 25.91 -9.23 22.06
C ASP A 482 25.16 -10.09 21.02
N PHE A 483 23.98 -9.62 20.59
CA PHE A 483 23.20 -10.22 19.51
C PHE A 483 23.96 -10.14 18.17
N GLN A 484 24.30 -11.29 17.59
CA GLN A 484 25.29 -11.38 16.50
C GLN A 484 24.74 -10.86 15.17
N GLU A 485 23.46 -11.12 14.92
CA GLU A 485 22.75 -10.76 13.71
C GLU A 485 22.70 -9.23 13.53
N TRP A 486 22.70 -8.47 14.62
CA TRP A 486 22.76 -7.01 14.59
C TRP A 486 24.19 -6.44 14.56
N LYS A 487 25.20 -7.30 14.61
CA LYS A 487 26.63 -6.94 14.45
C LYS A 487 27.14 -7.19 13.04
N GLU A 488 26.33 -7.74 12.14
CA GLU A 488 26.71 -7.84 10.73
C GLU A 488 26.94 -6.44 10.15
N LYS A 489 28.08 -6.24 9.46
CA LYS A 489 28.50 -4.94 8.90
C LYS A 489 28.36 -3.79 9.93
N CYS A 490 28.78 -4.05 11.17
CA CYS A 490 28.64 -3.15 12.32
C CYS A 490 29.26 -1.76 12.07
N ASP A 491 30.54 -1.71 11.70
CA ASP A 491 31.27 -0.49 11.36
C ASP A 491 32.10 -0.72 10.10
N VAL A 492 31.47 -0.56 8.93
CA VAL A 492 32.14 -0.79 7.65
C VAL A 492 33.00 0.40 7.29
N LYS A 493 34.31 0.16 7.18
CA LYS A 493 35.30 1.11 6.66
C LYS A 493 35.75 0.71 5.26
N GLY A 494 36.63 1.52 4.66
CA GLY A 494 37.19 1.25 3.33
C GLY A 494 36.50 2.01 2.21
N GLN A 495 37.00 1.81 0.99
CA GLN A 495 36.56 2.53 -0.21
C GLN A 495 35.42 1.78 -0.92
N PRO A 496 34.60 2.49 -1.72
CA PRO A 496 33.63 1.86 -2.61
C PRO A 496 34.29 0.88 -3.59
N TYR A 497 33.50 -0.03 -4.15
CA TYR A 497 33.99 -1.04 -5.09
C TYR A 497 34.64 -0.43 -6.35
N CYS A 498 34.10 0.67 -6.85
CA CYS A 498 34.72 1.46 -7.91
C CYS A 498 34.65 2.97 -7.62
N SER A 499 35.70 3.71 -7.99
CA SER A 499 35.75 5.16 -7.79
C SER A 499 34.96 5.93 -8.86
N LEU A 500 34.88 5.38 -10.07
CA LEU A 500 34.16 5.95 -11.20
C LEU A 500 33.29 4.85 -11.81
N PRO A 501 31.97 4.89 -11.62
CA PRO A 501 31.07 3.91 -12.23
C PRO A 501 30.99 4.11 -13.74
N ASN A 502 30.78 3.00 -14.46
CA ASN A 502 30.47 3.03 -15.88
C ASN A 502 29.12 3.72 -16.08
N ALA A 503 29.09 4.72 -16.96
CA ALA A 503 27.88 5.41 -17.37
C ALA A 503 27.41 4.83 -18.71
N CYS A 504 26.49 3.85 -18.67
CA CYS A 504 26.05 3.10 -19.83
C CYS A 504 24.81 3.79 -20.45
N PRO A 505 24.92 4.48 -21.62
CA PRO A 505 23.75 5.01 -22.31
C PRO A 505 23.06 3.87 -23.07
N LEU A 506 21.91 3.44 -22.57
CA LEU A 506 21.23 2.24 -23.05
C LEU A 506 19.85 2.57 -23.60
N THR A 507 19.39 1.73 -24.51
CA THR A 507 18.02 1.76 -25.06
C THR A 507 17.43 0.35 -24.99
N THR A 508 16.11 0.25 -25.03
CA THR A 508 15.40 -1.02 -25.15
C THR A 508 14.16 -0.84 -26.02
N ARG A 509 13.70 -1.92 -26.65
CA ARG A 509 12.47 -1.91 -27.45
C ARG A 509 11.22 -1.70 -26.59
N GLU A 510 11.31 -2.04 -25.30
CA GLU A 510 10.21 -1.92 -24.34
C GLU A 510 9.94 -0.46 -23.92
N LEU A 511 10.92 0.43 -24.12
CA LEU A 511 10.84 1.87 -23.84
C LEU A 511 11.23 2.67 -25.09
N PRO A 512 10.39 2.65 -26.14
CA PRO A 512 10.73 3.25 -27.43
C PRO A 512 10.94 4.76 -27.31
N GLY A 513 12.07 5.23 -27.83
CA GLY A 513 12.43 6.66 -27.84
C GLY A 513 13.12 7.17 -26.57
N GLU A 514 13.26 6.34 -25.53
CA GLU A 514 14.02 6.68 -24.33
C GLU A 514 15.47 6.19 -24.43
N THR A 515 16.43 7.03 -24.04
CA THR A 515 17.81 6.63 -23.76
C THR A 515 18.07 6.87 -22.29
N ILE A 516 18.29 5.79 -21.54
CA ILE A 516 18.43 5.83 -20.09
C ILE A 516 19.89 5.50 -19.75
N ARG A 517 20.49 6.30 -18.88
CA ARG A 517 21.83 6.03 -18.37
C ARG A 517 21.75 5.12 -17.15
N LEU A 518 22.30 3.91 -17.28
CA LEU A 518 22.50 2.99 -16.17
C LEU A 518 23.92 3.17 -15.64
N PHE A 519 24.05 3.45 -14.35
CA PHE A 519 25.35 3.57 -13.69
C PHE A 519 25.65 2.29 -12.90
N THR A 520 26.80 1.68 -13.13
CA THR A 520 27.22 0.43 -12.46
C THR A 520 28.74 0.32 -12.43
N CYS A 521 29.30 -0.39 -11.45
CA CYS A 521 30.71 -0.78 -11.47
C CYS A 521 30.97 -2.02 -12.34
N MET A 522 29.92 -2.68 -12.83
CA MET A 522 29.98 -3.85 -13.69
C MET A 522 30.07 -3.45 -15.17
N GLU A 523 30.32 -4.42 -16.05
CA GLU A 523 30.31 -4.18 -17.49
C GLU A 523 28.94 -3.69 -17.96
N CYS A 524 28.94 -2.75 -18.92
CA CYS A 524 27.70 -2.25 -19.50
C CYS A 524 26.97 -3.38 -20.25
N PRO A 525 25.65 -3.54 -20.02
CA PRO A 525 24.86 -4.50 -20.79
C PRO A 525 24.66 -4.00 -22.23
N ASN A 526 24.16 -4.88 -23.10
CA ASN A 526 23.92 -4.54 -24.51
C ASN A 526 22.68 -3.65 -24.69
N ASN A 527 21.63 -3.91 -23.92
CA ASN A 527 20.37 -3.17 -23.91
C ASN A 527 20.03 -2.70 -22.50
N TYR A 528 19.10 -1.75 -22.40
CA TYR A 528 18.56 -1.34 -21.11
C TYR A 528 17.72 -2.48 -20.52
N PRO A 529 18.05 -3.00 -19.31
CA PRO A 529 17.29 -4.06 -18.69
C PRO A 529 15.83 -3.65 -18.47
N TRP A 530 14.88 -4.57 -18.66
CA TRP A 530 13.46 -4.33 -18.40
C TRP A 530 12.70 -5.65 -18.18
N ASN A 531 11.36 -5.62 -18.18
CA ASN A 531 10.52 -6.76 -17.80
C ASN A 531 10.79 -8.02 -18.64
N LEU A 532 10.97 -7.89 -19.96
CA LEU A 532 11.20 -9.05 -20.84
C LEU A 532 12.68 -9.45 -20.93
N ASP A 533 13.60 -8.54 -20.65
CA ASP A 533 15.06 -8.76 -20.65
C ASP A 533 15.70 -8.13 -19.40
N PRO A 534 15.54 -8.75 -18.21
CA PRO A 534 16.08 -8.20 -16.98
C PRO A 534 17.61 -8.28 -16.91
N THR A 535 18.28 -9.00 -17.80
CA THR A 535 19.76 -9.00 -17.83
C THR A 535 20.34 -7.94 -18.75
N GLY A 536 19.56 -7.43 -19.70
CA GLY A 536 20.02 -6.50 -20.73
C GLY A 536 21.02 -7.13 -21.71
N ASP A 537 21.14 -8.47 -21.72
CA ASP A 537 22.04 -9.17 -22.64
C ASP A 537 21.52 -9.13 -24.09
N GLY A 538 20.24 -8.80 -24.26
CA GLY A 538 19.50 -8.95 -25.50
C GLY A 538 19.09 -10.39 -25.73
N PHE A 539 17.97 -10.58 -26.43
CA PHE A 539 17.60 -11.87 -26.99
C PHE A 539 18.65 -12.28 -28.03
N SER A 540 19.74 -12.89 -27.57
CA SER A 540 20.64 -13.64 -28.41
C SER A 540 19.91 -14.93 -28.76
N ALA A 541 18.99 -14.83 -29.72
CA ALA A 541 18.60 -15.96 -30.52
C ALA A 541 19.86 -16.46 -31.23
N LYS A 542 20.66 -17.29 -30.53
CA LYS A 542 21.48 -18.27 -31.21
C LYS A 542 20.48 -19.11 -31.99
N ARG A 543 20.26 -18.74 -33.25
CA ARG A 543 19.69 -19.63 -34.27
C ARG A 543 20.54 -20.90 -34.20
N LYS A 544 20.04 -21.90 -33.48
CA LYS A 544 20.49 -23.28 -33.67
C LYS A 544 19.75 -23.84 -34.87
#